data_AF-A0A536XHB3-F1
#
_entry.id   AF-A0A536XHB3-F1
#
_cell.length_a   1.000
_cell.length_b   1.000
_cell.length_c   1.000
_cell.angle_alpha   90.00
_cell.angle_beta   90.00
_cell.angle_gamma   90.00
#
_symmetry.space_group_name_H-M   'P 1'
#
loop_
_entity.id
_entity.type
_entity.pdbx_description
1 polymer ?
#
loop_
_entity_poly.entity_id
_entity_poly.type
_entity_poly.pdbx_seq_one_letter_code
_entity_poly.pdbx_strand_id
1 'polypeptide(L)'
;MALLLAASLARGDSLAFVDPLPPGAYAVGCSNVEQDFSRVGPGETAKNYWEGFADNGRDRYVTQLLIDPADALLFNVAVPNDRELFTNRATQQVAYALIVCYPTDARNPRADYPLPTGFSVPHMQRGAEAPIWADPSARWPVLLFSHGLTGSPLSNDYIVALTTLASYGYIIVAPFHGDPRFADVRIDNISDFAYAALHFNTFVEMQAIRPLSTSAALDLVLAHPQYRDHVDPARVAGFGASLGGETLLLQAGAQLTTTIGMSSKQVIVDPRLKAIASYVPYFGQTFLPAFGRDQKGLDAVAVPFLGISGFADTTAPVVATAEGVKRLTHSRELLALMGVGHYFDYPSAPDIFTWSLIFLAAHVLDDRAARVRIARMIAVRGGGDDRLLLDYTEPAPLAPGERDVIEYHAPSLDHYFLTADPTEIAVLDGAIIPGWNRTGFEFKSWTVESGRGIPTCRFFGTPGVGPNTHFYSIDPVECAALRGSPYWTFEGLTFAEDAPVLGDCAADRAPVVRLYNNGMGGTANHRFLTSHSETTAMWLAGWVIEGTVFCAPP
;
A
#
# COMPACT_ATOMS: atom_id res chain seq x y z
N MET A 1 -18.90 12.90 18.41
CA MET A 1 -18.43 14.27 18.11
C MET A 1 -17.29 14.26 17.11
N ALA A 2 -16.29 13.37 17.24
CA ALA A 2 -15.22 13.15 16.24
C ALA A 2 -15.70 12.82 14.83
N LEU A 3 -16.58 11.81 14.69
CA LEU A 3 -17.19 11.47 13.40
C LEU A 3 -18.01 12.62 12.79
N LEU A 4 -18.57 13.53 13.60
CA LEU A 4 -19.38 14.65 13.10
C LEU A 4 -18.51 15.78 12.53
N LEU A 5 -17.29 15.97 13.04
CA LEU A 5 -16.34 16.99 12.55
C LEU A 5 -15.55 16.50 11.33
N ALA A 6 -15.09 15.25 11.35
CA ALA A 6 -14.52 14.60 10.16
C ALA A 6 -15.54 14.62 9.01
N ALA A 7 -16.81 14.36 9.30
CA ALA A 7 -17.90 14.50 8.33
C ALA A 7 -18.16 15.95 7.88
N SER A 8 -17.84 16.99 8.68
CA SER A 8 -18.01 18.39 8.24
C SER A 8 -16.89 18.88 7.33
N LEU A 9 -15.64 18.44 7.55
CA LEU A 9 -14.52 18.71 6.64
C LEU A 9 -14.66 17.90 5.34
N ALA A 10 -15.04 16.63 5.46
CA ALA A 10 -15.32 15.76 4.31
C ALA A 10 -16.57 16.17 3.51
N ARG A 11 -17.51 16.93 4.10
CA ARG A 11 -18.65 17.49 3.36
C ARG A 11 -18.27 18.69 2.48
N GLY A 12 -17.11 19.31 2.73
CA GLY A 12 -16.58 20.38 1.90
C GLY A 12 -15.72 19.88 0.73
N ASP A 13 -15.10 18.70 0.87
CA ASP A 13 -14.24 18.12 -0.16
C ASP A 13 -15.04 17.33 -1.20
N SER A 14 -15.01 17.79 -2.46
CA SER A 14 -15.72 17.14 -3.58
C SER A 14 -15.22 15.74 -3.94
N LEU A 15 -14.01 15.35 -3.51
CA LEU A 15 -13.41 14.03 -3.74
C LEU A 15 -13.41 13.13 -2.48
N ALA A 16 -13.98 13.57 -1.36
CA ALA A 16 -14.08 12.75 -0.15
C ALA A 16 -14.81 11.42 -0.38
N PHE A 17 -15.81 11.40 -1.26
CA PHE A 17 -16.58 10.22 -1.61
C PHE A 17 -16.46 9.93 -3.10
N VAL A 18 -15.72 8.87 -3.44
CA VAL A 18 -15.44 8.48 -4.82
C VAL A 18 -16.41 7.39 -5.26
N ASP A 19 -16.93 7.50 -6.48
CA ASP A 19 -17.77 6.44 -7.04
C ASP A 19 -16.92 5.21 -7.38
N PRO A 20 -17.47 3.98 -7.28
CA PRO A 20 -16.75 2.78 -7.64
C PRO A 20 -16.19 2.85 -9.06
N LEU A 21 -14.99 2.33 -9.27
CA LEU A 21 -14.43 2.25 -10.61
C LEU A 21 -15.33 1.39 -11.52
N PRO A 22 -15.52 1.80 -12.80
CA PRO A 22 -16.20 0.96 -13.77
C PRO A 22 -15.38 -0.32 -14.03
N PRO A 23 -16.01 -1.42 -14.51
CA PRO A 23 -15.28 -2.63 -14.86
C PRO A 23 -14.07 -2.36 -15.76
N GLY A 24 -13.00 -3.14 -15.57
CA GLY A 24 -11.78 -2.99 -16.33
C GLY A 24 -12.01 -3.08 -17.84
N ALA A 25 -11.22 -2.31 -18.60
CA ALA A 25 -11.41 -2.11 -20.02
C ALA A 25 -10.98 -3.31 -20.89
N TYR A 26 -10.24 -4.27 -20.33
CA TYR A 26 -9.61 -5.34 -21.09
C TYR A 26 -10.24 -6.71 -20.78
N ALA A 27 -10.43 -7.51 -21.84
CA ALA A 27 -10.56 -8.96 -21.67
C ALA A 27 -9.26 -9.52 -21.07
N VAL A 28 -9.33 -10.70 -20.45
CA VAL A 28 -8.19 -11.30 -19.75
C VAL A 28 -7.86 -12.66 -20.32
N GLY A 29 -6.60 -12.88 -20.70
CA GLY A 29 -6.05 -14.21 -20.97
C GLY A 29 -5.07 -14.61 -19.88
N CYS A 30 -4.89 -15.91 -19.66
CA CYS A 30 -3.91 -16.41 -18.71
C CYS A 30 -3.00 -17.49 -19.29
N SER A 31 -1.89 -17.72 -18.60
CA SER A 31 -0.89 -18.71 -18.98
C SER A 31 -1.36 -20.15 -18.78
N ASN A 32 -0.66 -21.08 -19.42
CA ASN A 32 -0.99 -22.50 -19.35
C ASN A 32 -0.81 -23.04 -17.91
N VAL A 33 -1.91 -23.54 -17.35
CA VAL A 33 -1.97 -24.33 -16.11
C VAL A 33 -2.86 -25.57 -16.30
N GLU A 34 -2.87 -26.11 -17.51
CA GLU A 34 -3.68 -27.27 -17.89
C GLU A 34 -3.30 -28.51 -17.06
N GLN A 35 -4.32 -29.18 -16.53
CA GLN A 35 -4.17 -30.23 -15.53
C GLN A 35 -4.99 -31.47 -15.83
N ASP A 36 -4.42 -32.61 -15.45
CA ASP A 36 -5.06 -33.92 -15.50
C ASP A 36 -5.60 -34.25 -14.11
N PHE A 37 -6.87 -33.91 -13.88
CA PHE A 37 -7.54 -34.17 -12.61
C PHE A 37 -7.77 -35.67 -12.33
N SER A 38 -7.53 -36.56 -13.29
CA SER A 38 -7.54 -38.00 -13.03
C SER A 38 -6.34 -38.47 -12.18
N ARG A 39 -5.31 -37.62 -12.04
CA ARG A 39 -4.13 -37.85 -11.17
C ARG A 39 -4.38 -37.51 -9.70
N VAL A 40 -5.52 -36.90 -9.39
CA VAL A 40 -5.92 -36.60 -8.01
C VAL A 40 -6.22 -37.93 -7.29
N GLY A 41 -5.58 -38.18 -6.16
CA GLY A 41 -5.74 -39.44 -5.44
C GLY A 41 -7.14 -39.63 -4.83
N PRO A 42 -7.52 -40.88 -4.49
CA PRO A 42 -8.81 -41.14 -3.85
C PRO A 42 -8.98 -40.37 -2.52
N GLY A 43 -10.08 -39.63 -2.38
CA GLY A 43 -10.36 -38.80 -1.20
C GLY A 43 -9.65 -37.45 -1.17
N GLU A 44 -8.94 -37.10 -2.24
CA GLU A 44 -8.20 -35.85 -2.39
C GLU A 44 -8.93 -34.91 -3.33
N THR A 45 -8.48 -33.65 -3.34
CA THR A 45 -8.98 -32.61 -4.25
C THR A 45 -7.82 -31.96 -4.99
N ALA A 46 -8.07 -31.39 -6.17
CA ALA A 46 -7.08 -30.59 -6.88
C ALA A 46 -6.53 -29.44 -6.00
N LYS A 47 -7.39 -28.86 -5.14
CA LYS A 47 -7.03 -27.85 -4.14
C LYS A 47 -5.89 -28.31 -3.23
N ASN A 48 -5.86 -29.59 -2.81
CA ASN A 48 -4.76 -30.11 -2.00
C ASN A 48 -3.39 -30.03 -2.71
N TYR A 49 -3.36 -30.16 -4.04
CA TYR A 49 -2.13 -30.03 -4.83
C TYR A 49 -1.76 -28.57 -5.08
N TRP A 50 -2.74 -27.72 -5.36
CA TRP A 50 -2.49 -26.28 -5.58
C TRP A 50 -1.95 -25.59 -4.32
N GLU A 51 -2.46 -25.99 -3.17
CA GLU A 51 -2.09 -25.44 -1.87
C GLU A 51 -0.88 -26.15 -1.28
N GLY A 52 -0.56 -27.37 -1.70
CA GLY A 52 0.63 -28.10 -1.25
C GLY A 52 0.43 -28.98 -0.01
N PHE A 53 -0.80 -29.38 0.30
CA PHE A 53 -1.11 -30.26 1.44
C PHE A 53 -0.60 -31.68 1.22
N ALA A 54 0.43 -32.05 1.97
CA ALA A 54 0.95 -33.41 2.01
C ALA A 54 -0.09 -34.41 2.56
N ASP A 55 0.15 -35.69 2.30
CA ASP A 55 -0.64 -36.79 2.85
C ASP A 55 0.26 -37.93 3.28
N ASN A 56 0.28 -38.21 4.59
CA ASN A 56 1.11 -39.24 5.19
C ASN A 56 2.59 -39.18 4.75
N GLY A 57 3.14 -37.97 4.63
CA GLY A 57 4.52 -37.73 4.20
C GLY A 57 4.76 -37.77 2.68
N ARG A 58 3.72 -37.96 1.87
CA ARG A 58 3.78 -37.80 0.41
C ARG A 58 3.53 -36.34 0.04
N ASP A 59 4.52 -35.74 -0.61
CA ASP A 59 4.41 -34.37 -1.13
C ASP A 59 3.35 -34.26 -2.22
N ARG A 60 2.51 -33.23 -2.10
CA ARG A 60 1.60 -32.80 -3.16
C ARG A 60 2.00 -31.42 -3.65
N TYR A 61 2.01 -31.21 -4.96
CA TYR A 61 2.20 -29.90 -5.54
C TYR A 61 1.57 -29.82 -6.94
N VAL A 62 1.15 -28.61 -7.34
CA VAL A 62 0.43 -28.37 -8.61
C VAL A 62 1.14 -28.95 -9.83
N THR A 63 2.48 -28.98 -9.83
CA THR A 63 3.28 -29.51 -10.94
C THR A 63 3.01 -30.98 -11.25
N GLN A 64 2.55 -31.76 -10.26
CA GLN A 64 2.20 -33.17 -10.46
C GLN A 64 0.92 -33.35 -11.29
N LEU A 65 0.04 -32.34 -11.26
CA LEU A 65 -1.22 -32.36 -12.02
C LEU A 65 -1.05 -31.83 -13.45
N LEU A 66 0.02 -31.10 -13.76
CA LEU A 66 0.20 -30.47 -15.07
C LEU A 66 0.25 -31.51 -16.20
N ILE A 67 -0.55 -31.29 -17.25
CA ILE A 67 -0.52 -32.11 -18.47
C ILE A 67 0.75 -31.79 -19.27
N ASP A 68 1.09 -30.51 -19.35
CA ASP A 68 2.23 -30.01 -20.12
C ASP A 68 3.13 -29.12 -19.26
N PRO A 69 4.01 -29.72 -18.45
CA PRO A 69 4.93 -28.96 -17.60
C PRO A 69 6.03 -28.24 -18.39
N ALA A 70 6.25 -28.56 -19.67
CA ALA A 70 7.28 -27.92 -20.49
C ALA A 70 6.86 -26.50 -20.93
N ASP A 71 5.56 -26.33 -21.17
CA ASP A 71 4.96 -25.05 -21.56
C ASP A 71 4.22 -24.35 -20.40
N ALA A 72 4.37 -24.86 -19.17
CA ALA A 72 3.95 -24.18 -17.95
C ALA A 72 5.06 -23.28 -17.40
N LEU A 73 4.69 -22.25 -16.64
CA LEU A 73 5.65 -21.32 -16.04
C LEU A 73 6.17 -21.89 -14.72
N LEU A 74 7.35 -22.51 -14.79
CA LEU A 74 8.05 -23.14 -13.66
C LEU A 74 9.38 -22.44 -13.39
N PHE A 75 9.75 -22.33 -12.12
CA PHE A 75 11.02 -21.73 -11.69
C PHE A 75 11.52 -22.37 -10.40
N ASN A 76 12.80 -22.13 -10.08
CA ASN A 76 13.40 -22.58 -8.83
C ASN A 76 13.84 -21.38 -7.98
N VAL A 77 13.59 -21.48 -6.69
CA VAL A 77 14.11 -20.56 -5.68
C VAL A 77 15.36 -21.17 -5.07
N ALA A 78 16.48 -20.46 -5.18
CA ALA A 78 17.71 -20.76 -4.47
C ALA A 78 17.61 -20.24 -3.03
N VAL A 79 17.43 -21.15 -2.05
CA VAL A 79 17.25 -20.76 -0.66
C VAL A 79 18.60 -20.34 -0.04
N PRO A 80 18.70 -19.13 0.53
CA PRO A 80 19.94 -18.65 1.15
C PRO A 80 20.47 -19.57 2.25
N ASN A 81 21.79 -19.49 2.49
CA ASN A 81 22.41 -20.15 3.64
C ASN A 81 22.16 -19.35 4.94
N ASP A 82 20.90 -19.23 5.33
CA ASP A 82 20.47 -18.54 6.54
C ASP A 82 19.59 -19.46 7.37
N ARG A 83 20.19 -20.14 8.35
CA ARG A 83 19.48 -21.13 9.17
C ARG A 83 18.56 -20.54 10.23
N GLU A 84 18.62 -19.23 10.44
CA GLU A 84 17.65 -18.54 11.31
C GLU A 84 16.31 -18.36 10.61
N LEU A 85 16.33 -18.19 9.28
CA LEU A 85 15.12 -18.09 8.46
C LEU A 85 14.72 -19.44 7.86
N PHE A 86 15.69 -20.25 7.41
CA PHE A 86 15.46 -21.48 6.66
C PHE A 86 16.00 -22.70 7.42
N THR A 87 15.28 -23.14 8.45
CA THR A 87 15.68 -24.24 9.35
C THR A 87 15.91 -25.58 8.63
N ASN A 88 15.09 -25.91 7.63
CA ASN A 88 15.11 -27.19 6.91
C ASN A 88 15.65 -27.05 5.49
N ARG A 89 15.45 -25.88 4.86
CA ARG A 89 15.68 -25.69 3.42
C ARG A 89 16.88 -24.83 3.08
N ALA A 90 17.65 -24.32 4.04
CA ALA A 90 18.87 -23.55 3.76
C ALA A 90 19.75 -24.25 2.71
N THR A 91 20.21 -23.50 1.70
CA THR A 91 21.02 -23.97 0.55
C THR A 91 20.33 -24.89 -0.46
N GLN A 92 19.05 -25.22 -0.26
CA GLN A 92 18.31 -26.06 -1.21
C GLN A 92 17.77 -25.25 -2.39
N GLN A 93 17.37 -25.98 -3.44
CA GLN A 93 16.56 -25.46 -4.54
C GLN A 93 15.12 -25.91 -4.35
N VAL A 94 14.19 -24.98 -4.46
CA VAL A 94 12.76 -25.26 -4.29
C VAL A 94 12.02 -24.91 -5.56
N ALA A 95 11.36 -25.91 -6.16
CA ALA A 95 10.57 -25.72 -7.36
C ALA A 95 9.21 -25.06 -7.06
N TYR A 96 8.84 -24.11 -7.92
CA TYR A 96 7.59 -23.39 -7.92
C TYR A 96 6.95 -23.37 -9.32
N ALA A 97 5.63 -23.27 -9.33
CA ALA A 97 4.84 -22.92 -10.51
C ALA A 97 4.21 -21.54 -10.30
N LEU A 98 3.84 -20.87 -11.38
CA LEU A 98 3.04 -19.65 -11.34
C LEU A 98 2.02 -19.61 -12.47
N ILE A 99 1.00 -18.77 -12.30
CA ILE A 99 0.10 -18.34 -13.37
C ILE A 99 0.34 -16.86 -13.67
N VAL A 100 0.34 -16.51 -14.96
CA VAL A 100 0.32 -15.11 -15.43
C VAL A 100 -1.02 -14.83 -16.07
N CYS A 101 -1.71 -13.78 -15.64
CA CYS A 101 -2.90 -13.28 -16.32
C CYS A 101 -2.63 -11.88 -16.88
N TYR A 102 -3.14 -11.59 -18.07
CA TYR A 102 -2.76 -10.41 -18.84
C TYR A 102 -3.92 -9.84 -19.68
N PRO A 103 -3.86 -8.53 -20.01
CA PRO A 103 -4.79 -7.92 -20.96
C PRO A 103 -4.70 -8.57 -22.34
N THR A 104 -5.82 -9.11 -22.84
CA THR A 104 -5.88 -9.82 -24.12
C THR A 104 -6.77 -9.10 -25.15
N ASP A 105 -6.55 -9.37 -26.44
CA ASP A 105 -7.44 -8.86 -27.51
C ASP A 105 -8.87 -9.34 -27.22
N ALA A 106 -9.84 -8.44 -27.32
CA ALA A 106 -11.25 -8.75 -27.05
C ALA A 106 -11.83 -9.85 -27.97
N ARG A 107 -11.13 -10.20 -29.05
CA ARG A 107 -11.47 -11.29 -29.98
C ARG A 107 -10.64 -12.56 -29.74
N ASN A 108 -9.96 -12.68 -28.60
CA ASN A 108 -9.21 -13.89 -28.27
C ASN A 108 -10.13 -15.12 -28.33
N PRO A 109 -9.87 -16.08 -29.25
CA PRO A 109 -10.80 -17.19 -29.49
C PRO A 109 -10.61 -18.36 -28.51
N ARG A 110 -9.62 -18.30 -27.61
CA ARG A 110 -9.32 -19.40 -26.69
C ARG A 110 -10.49 -19.62 -25.73
N ALA A 111 -10.81 -20.89 -25.49
CA ALA A 111 -11.82 -21.23 -24.51
C ALA A 111 -11.28 -21.04 -23.08
N ASP A 112 -12.17 -20.69 -22.17
CA ASP A 112 -11.90 -20.72 -20.74
C ASP A 112 -11.58 -22.15 -20.29
N TYR A 113 -10.63 -22.29 -19.36
CA TYR A 113 -10.28 -23.57 -18.76
C TYR A 113 -11.05 -23.77 -17.46
N PRO A 114 -12.00 -24.73 -17.40
CA PRO A 114 -12.82 -24.94 -16.21
C PRO A 114 -12.01 -25.57 -15.08
N LEU A 115 -12.22 -25.07 -13.87
CA LEU A 115 -11.64 -25.61 -12.64
C LEU A 115 -12.68 -26.44 -11.88
N PRO A 116 -12.27 -27.48 -11.13
CA PRO A 116 -13.16 -28.26 -10.26
C PRO A 116 -13.86 -27.43 -9.17
N THR A 117 -13.44 -26.19 -8.95
CA THR A 117 -14.05 -25.23 -8.02
C THR A 117 -15.31 -24.56 -8.56
N GLY A 118 -15.59 -24.70 -9.86
CA GLY A 118 -16.67 -24.00 -10.55
C GLY A 118 -16.26 -22.66 -11.18
N PHE A 119 -15.04 -22.19 -10.90
CA PHE A 119 -14.41 -21.06 -11.60
C PHE A 119 -13.72 -21.51 -12.90
N SER A 120 -13.19 -20.56 -13.66
CA SER A 120 -12.39 -20.82 -14.83
C SER A 120 -11.14 -19.93 -14.89
N VAL A 121 -10.12 -20.42 -15.59
CA VAL A 121 -8.97 -19.61 -16.04
C VAL A 121 -9.32 -19.07 -17.43
N PRO A 122 -9.48 -17.75 -17.61
CA PRO A 122 -10.03 -17.20 -18.83
C PRO A 122 -9.04 -17.26 -19.99
N HIS A 123 -9.56 -17.55 -21.19
CA HIS A 123 -8.81 -17.60 -22.45
C HIS A 123 -7.41 -18.24 -22.32
N MET A 124 -7.33 -19.35 -21.59
CA MET A 124 -6.06 -19.95 -21.15
C MET A 124 -5.22 -20.43 -22.34
N GLN A 125 -3.92 -20.11 -22.33
CA GLN A 125 -2.94 -20.70 -23.25
C GLN A 125 -2.88 -22.22 -23.10
N ARG A 126 -2.58 -22.92 -24.20
CA ARG A 126 -2.32 -24.38 -24.21
C ARG A 126 -1.04 -24.71 -24.97
N GLY A 127 -0.23 -25.60 -24.42
CA GLY A 127 1.11 -25.88 -24.95
C GLY A 127 1.91 -24.60 -25.18
N ALA A 128 2.72 -24.58 -26.24
CA ALA A 128 3.61 -23.45 -26.58
C ALA A 128 2.91 -22.18 -27.10
N GLU A 129 1.59 -22.05 -26.94
CA GLU A 129 0.83 -20.88 -27.35
C GLU A 129 1.33 -19.58 -26.71
N ALA A 130 1.63 -18.57 -27.53
CA ALA A 130 2.04 -17.25 -27.07
C ALA A 130 0.84 -16.42 -26.52
N PRO A 131 1.08 -15.41 -25.66
CA PRO A 131 0.05 -14.45 -25.28
C PRO A 131 -0.55 -13.74 -26.50
N ILE A 132 -1.87 -13.54 -26.48
CA ILE A 132 -2.56 -12.67 -27.44
C ILE A 132 -2.77 -11.35 -26.69
N TRP A 133 -1.95 -10.35 -26.94
CA TRP A 133 -2.00 -9.08 -26.21
C TRP A 133 -3.15 -8.19 -26.67
N ALA A 134 -3.76 -7.44 -25.75
CA ALA A 134 -4.74 -6.41 -26.09
C ALA A 134 -4.14 -5.31 -26.99
N ASP A 135 -2.90 -4.94 -26.70
CA ASP A 135 -2.07 -4.07 -27.53
C ASP A 135 -0.66 -4.67 -27.64
N PRO A 136 -0.28 -5.20 -28.81
CA PRO A 136 1.05 -5.77 -29.04
C PRO A 136 2.21 -4.77 -28.96
N SER A 137 1.93 -3.46 -28.95
CA SER A 137 2.96 -2.42 -28.81
C SER A 137 3.11 -1.91 -27.38
N ALA A 138 2.16 -2.23 -26.50
CA ALA A 138 2.16 -1.77 -25.13
C ALA A 138 3.14 -2.57 -24.25
N ARG A 139 3.77 -1.84 -23.32
CA ARG A 139 4.43 -2.40 -22.15
C ARG A 139 3.56 -2.13 -20.92
N TRP A 140 3.13 -3.19 -20.27
CA TRP A 140 2.14 -3.17 -19.20
C TRP A 140 2.83 -3.15 -17.83
N PRO A 141 2.27 -2.43 -16.85
CA PRO A 141 2.70 -2.57 -15.46
C PRO A 141 2.49 -4.01 -14.98
N VAL A 142 3.37 -4.45 -14.08
CA VAL A 142 3.31 -5.79 -13.48
C VAL A 142 2.72 -5.68 -12.07
N LEU A 143 1.82 -6.59 -11.71
CA LEU A 143 1.29 -6.73 -10.36
C LEU A 143 1.63 -8.11 -9.80
N LEU A 144 2.52 -8.15 -8.81
CA LEU A 144 2.82 -9.36 -8.06
C LEU A 144 1.65 -9.69 -7.15
N PHE A 145 1.00 -10.84 -7.38
CA PHE A 145 -0.11 -11.28 -6.57
C PHE A 145 0.37 -12.33 -5.56
N SER A 146 0.14 -12.09 -4.27
CA SER A 146 0.45 -13.05 -3.21
C SER A 146 -0.82 -13.40 -2.43
N HIS A 147 -1.19 -14.68 -2.42
CA HIS A 147 -2.36 -15.17 -1.71
C HIS A 147 -2.11 -15.27 -0.19
N GLY A 148 -3.17 -15.49 0.59
CA GLY A 148 -3.09 -15.76 2.03
C GLY A 148 -2.55 -17.14 2.38
N LEU A 149 -2.38 -17.41 3.67
CA LEU A 149 -1.96 -18.73 4.17
C LEU A 149 -2.86 -19.82 3.59
N THR A 150 -2.26 -20.94 3.20
CA THR A 150 -2.95 -22.15 2.70
C THR A 150 -3.85 -21.89 1.49
N GLY A 151 -3.64 -20.79 0.77
CA GLY A 151 -4.28 -20.49 -0.50
C GLY A 151 -3.45 -20.91 -1.72
N SER A 152 -3.96 -20.58 -2.90
CA SER A 152 -3.25 -20.69 -4.18
C SER A 152 -3.93 -19.80 -5.23
N PRO A 153 -3.28 -19.44 -6.35
CA PRO A 153 -3.91 -18.67 -7.42
C PRO A 153 -5.20 -19.27 -8.00
N LEU A 154 -5.39 -20.60 -7.89
CA LEU A 154 -6.55 -21.32 -8.42
C LEU A 154 -7.55 -21.78 -7.34
N SER A 155 -7.19 -21.67 -6.06
CA SER A 155 -8.09 -22.03 -4.97
C SER A 155 -8.87 -20.82 -4.49
N ASN A 156 -10.08 -21.09 -3.98
CA ASN A 156 -11.02 -20.07 -3.51
C ASN A 156 -11.29 -19.02 -4.62
N ASP A 157 -11.45 -17.76 -4.23
CA ASP A 157 -11.90 -16.69 -5.11
C ASP A 157 -10.72 -15.89 -5.71
N TYR A 158 -9.48 -16.35 -5.51
CA TYR A 158 -8.30 -15.60 -5.95
C TYR A 158 -8.23 -15.39 -7.46
N ILE A 159 -8.67 -16.38 -8.25
CA ILE A 159 -8.72 -16.24 -9.72
C ILE A 159 -9.63 -15.07 -10.15
N VAL A 160 -10.68 -14.76 -9.38
CA VAL A 160 -11.55 -13.59 -9.64
C VAL A 160 -10.79 -12.30 -9.38
N ALA A 161 -9.99 -12.23 -8.32
CA ALA A 161 -9.14 -11.07 -8.05
C ALA A 161 -8.05 -10.88 -9.11
N LEU A 162 -7.36 -11.96 -9.50
CA LEU A 162 -6.36 -11.95 -10.58
C LEU A 162 -6.96 -11.40 -11.87
N THR A 163 -8.10 -11.94 -12.29
CA THR A 163 -8.75 -11.54 -13.55
C THR A 163 -9.32 -10.12 -13.47
N THR A 164 -9.88 -9.73 -12.33
CA THR A 164 -10.33 -8.35 -12.12
C THR A 164 -9.17 -7.38 -12.26
N LEU A 165 -8.05 -7.60 -11.56
CA LEU A 165 -6.88 -6.72 -11.63
C LEU A 165 -6.26 -6.69 -13.04
N ALA A 166 -6.18 -7.84 -13.72
CA ALA A 166 -5.69 -7.92 -15.09
C ALA A 166 -6.55 -7.10 -16.06
N SER A 167 -7.88 -7.08 -15.86
CA SER A 167 -8.81 -6.32 -16.70
C SER A 167 -8.59 -4.80 -16.66
N TYR A 168 -7.89 -4.29 -15.65
CA TYR A 168 -7.48 -2.87 -15.54
C TYR A 168 -6.12 -2.55 -16.20
N GLY A 169 -5.52 -3.50 -16.92
CA GLY A 169 -4.29 -3.25 -17.66
C GLY A 169 -3.02 -3.62 -16.90
N TYR A 170 -3.06 -4.64 -16.04
CA TYR A 170 -1.87 -5.18 -15.36
C TYR A 170 -1.54 -6.58 -15.85
N ILE A 171 -0.25 -6.89 -16.00
CA ILE A 171 0.22 -8.28 -16.07
C ILE A 171 0.33 -8.79 -14.63
N ILE A 172 -0.52 -9.75 -14.27
CA ILE A 172 -0.56 -10.32 -12.93
C ILE A 172 0.35 -11.53 -12.87
N VAL A 173 1.26 -11.58 -11.89
CA VAL A 173 2.18 -12.70 -11.68
C VAL A 173 1.88 -13.32 -10.32
N ALA A 174 1.35 -14.54 -10.33
CA ALA A 174 0.83 -15.19 -9.12
C ALA A 174 1.48 -16.58 -8.92
N PRO A 175 2.50 -16.70 -8.05
CA PRO A 175 3.09 -18.00 -7.71
C PRO A 175 2.16 -18.85 -6.84
N PHE A 176 2.28 -20.17 -6.97
CA PHE A 176 1.68 -21.14 -6.06
C PHE A 176 2.64 -21.38 -4.89
N HIS A 177 2.48 -20.67 -3.77
CA HIS A 177 3.44 -20.73 -2.66
C HIS A 177 3.58 -22.13 -2.05
N GLY A 178 2.48 -22.89 -1.99
CA GLY A 178 2.53 -24.26 -1.48
C GLY A 178 2.84 -24.31 0.02
N ASP A 179 2.31 -23.38 0.82
CA ASP A 179 2.68 -23.15 2.23
C ASP A 179 2.82 -24.43 3.10
N PRO A 180 1.89 -25.42 3.03
CA PRO A 180 1.98 -26.68 3.78
C PRO A 180 3.16 -27.59 3.41
N ARG A 181 3.89 -27.31 2.32
CA ARG A 181 5.18 -27.96 2.00
C ARG A 181 6.31 -27.57 2.97
N PHE A 182 6.11 -26.50 3.73
CA PHE A 182 7.09 -25.92 4.66
C PHE A 182 6.61 -26.03 6.11
N ALA A 183 5.34 -25.76 6.37
CA ALA A 183 4.77 -25.78 7.70
C ALA A 183 3.34 -26.32 7.68
N ASP A 184 3.07 -27.36 8.47
CA ASP A 184 1.73 -27.96 8.60
C ASP A 184 0.82 -27.09 9.50
N VAL A 185 0.58 -25.85 9.10
CA VAL A 185 -0.21 -24.90 9.89
C VAL A 185 -1.57 -24.69 9.23
N ARG A 186 -2.63 -25.16 9.89
CA ARG A 186 -3.98 -24.64 9.69
C ARG A 186 -4.17 -23.57 10.76
N ILE A 187 -4.21 -22.29 10.39
CA ILE A 187 -4.57 -21.23 11.34
C ILE A 187 -6.07 -21.02 11.20
N ASP A 188 -6.85 -21.85 11.88
CA ASP A 188 -8.31 -21.73 11.87
C ASP A 188 -8.82 -20.93 13.09
N ASN A 189 -7.99 -20.74 14.14
CA ASN A 189 -8.36 -19.99 15.34
C ASN A 189 -7.19 -19.73 16.34
N ILE A 190 -7.45 -18.88 17.34
CA ILE A 190 -6.53 -18.52 18.45
C ILE A 190 -6.01 -19.76 19.23
N SER A 191 -6.70 -20.91 19.16
CA SER A 191 -6.22 -22.19 19.71
C SER A 191 -4.96 -22.75 19.04
N ASP A 192 -4.60 -22.28 17.84
CA ASP A 192 -3.39 -22.69 17.10
C ASP A 192 -2.10 -22.08 17.63
N PHE A 193 -2.15 -21.14 18.58
CA PHE A 193 -0.94 -20.49 19.09
C PHE A 193 0.02 -21.48 19.77
N ALA A 194 -0.49 -22.51 20.45
CA ALA A 194 0.34 -23.55 21.05
C ALA A 194 1.03 -24.44 20.00
N TYR A 195 0.37 -24.71 18.87
CA TYR A 195 0.94 -25.44 17.74
C TYR A 195 1.97 -24.58 16.99
N ALA A 196 1.65 -23.31 16.73
CA ALA A 196 2.55 -22.33 16.13
C ALA A 196 3.81 -22.10 16.98
N ALA A 197 3.73 -22.15 18.31
CA ALA A 197 4.90 -22.07 19.18
C ALA A 197 5.83 -23.30 19.08
N LEU A 198 5.27 -24.50 18.89
CA LEU A 198 6.06 -25.74 18.73
C LEU A 198 6.67 -25.89 17.33
N HIS A 199 6.02 -25.35 16.31
CA HIS A 199 6.43 -25.38 14.90
C HIS A 199 6.89 -24.00 14.38
N PHE A 200 7.32 -23.13 15.30
CA PHE A 200 7.57 -21.72 15.00
C PHE A 200 8.64 -21.55 13.91
N ASN A 201 9.74 -22.30 13.99
CA ASN A 201 10.83 -22.19 13.01
C ASN A 201 10.41 -22.59 11.59
N THR A 202 9.52 -23.58 11.44
CA THR A 202 8.99 -23.97 10.13
C THR A 202 7.98 -22.95 9.61
N PHE A 203 7.21 -22.31 10.48
CA PHE A 203 6.33 -21.21 10.11
C PHE A 203 7.12 -19.98 9.64
N VAL A 204 8.20 -19.63 10.35
CA VAL A 204 9.16 -18.60 9.93
C VAL A 204 9.77 -18.94 8.57
N GLU A 205 10.19 -20.19 8.35
CA GLU A 205 10.70 -20.65 7.04
C GLU A 205 9.66 -20.48 5.92
N MET A 206 8.41 -20.85 6.19
CA MET A 206 7.29 -20.69 5.25
C MET A 206 7.05 -19.21 4.92
N GLN A 207 7.01 -18.33 5.91
CA GLN A 207 6.86 -16.89 5.69
C GLN A 207 8.06 -16.30 4.94
N ALA A 208 9.28 -16.72 5.29
CA ALA A 208 10.52 -16.22 4.71
C ALA A 208 10.70 -16.65 3.25
N ILE A 209 10.22 -17.82 2.83
CA ILE A 209 10.40 -18.26 1.43
C ILE A 209 9.44 -17.60 0.45
N ARG A 210 8.27 -17.13 0.91
CA ARG A 210 7.27 -16.44 0.09
C ARG A 210 7.80 -15.19 -0.65
N PRO A 211 8.52 -14.26 -0.02
CA PRO A 211 9.07 -13.11 -0.74
C PRO A 211 10.16 -13.50 -1.74
N LEU A 212 10.90 -14.60 -1.50
CA LEU A 212 11.84 -15.14 -2.48
C LEU A 212 11.11 -15.72 -3.70
N SER A 213 9.99 -16.43 -3.49
CA SER A 213 9.23 -16.99 -4.60
C SER A 213 8.54 -15.91 -5.44
N THR A 214 8.03 -14.83 -4.85
CA THR A 214 7.48 -13.68 -5.60
C THR A 214 8.56 -12.93 -6.37
N SER A 215 9.74 -12.74 -5.79
CA SER A 215 10.87 -12.08 -6.47
C SER A 215 11.41 -12.92 -7.63
N ALA A 216 11.57 -14.24 -7.44
CA ALA A 216 11.99 -15.15 -8.51
C ALA A 216 10.91 -15.34 -9.61
N ALA A 217 9.62 -15.27 -9.24
CA ALA A 217 8.53 -15.24 -10.21
C ALA A 217 8.60 -13.99 -11.11
N LEU A 218 8.92 -12.83 -10.54
CA LEU A 218 9.17 -11.61 -11.30
C LEU A 218 10.37 -11.78 -12.24
N ASP A 219 11.48 -12.35 -11.75
CA ASP A 219 12.67 -12.63 -12.57
C ASP A 219 12.33 -13.49 -13.79
N LEU A 220 11.55 -14.56 -13.59
CA LEU A 220 11.10 -15.43 -14.68
C LEU A 220 10.34 -14.61 -15.72
N VAL A 221 9.31 -13.87 -15.30
CA VAL A 221 8.44 -13.13 -16.23
C VAL A 221 9.19 -12.02 -16.97
N LEU A 222 10.08 -11.29 -16.29
CA LEU A 222 10.91 -10.25 -16.92
C LEU A 222 11.90 -10.82 -17.94
N ALA A 223 12.34 -12.07 -17.78
CA ALA A 223 13.26 -12.74 -18.70
C ALA A 223 12.55 -13.57 -19.77
N HIS A 224 11.29 -13.95 -19.55
CA HIS A 224 10.59 -14.94 -20.38
C HIS A 224 10.33 -14.42 -21.80
N PRO A 225 10.65 -15.19 -22.87
CA PRO A 225 10.53 -14.73 -24.26
C PRO A 225 9.13 -14.25 -24.66
N GLN A 226 8.07 -14.80 -24.05
CA GLN A 226 6.70 -14.41 -24.34
C GLN A 226 6.26 -13.10 -23.65
N TYR A 227 6.96 -12.67 -22.59
CA TYR A 227 6.52 -11.58 -21.70
C TYR A 227 7.48 -10.38 -21.68
N ARG A 228 8.79 -10.59 -21.80
CA ARG A 228 9.84 -9.57 -21.59
C ARG A 228 9.66 -8.28 -22.40
N ASP A 229 9.10 -8.39 -23.61
CA ASP A 229 8.91 -7.27 -24.53
C ASP A 229 7.59 -6.51 -24.27
N HIS A 230 6.74 -7.02 -23.36
CA HIS A 230 5.42 -6.49 -23.01
C HIS A 230 5.28 -6.10 -21.52
N VAL A 231 6.28 -6.34 -20.70
CA VAL A 231 6.31 -5.93 -19.28
C VAL A 231 7.07 -4.62 -19.13
N ASP A 232 6.59 -3.72 -18.28
CA ASP A 232 7.31 -2.51 -17.87
C ASP A 232 8.00 -2.75 -16.51
N PRO A 233 9.32 -2.99 -16.46
CA PRO A 233 10.04 -3.27 -15.22
C PRO A 233 10.18 -2.05 -14.31
N ALA A 234 9.88 -0.84 -14.80
CA ALA A 234 9.85 0.35 -13.96
C ALA A 234 8.56 0.44 -13.13
N ARG A 235 7.52 -0.31 -13.50
CA ARG A 235 6.17 -0.24 -12.95
C ARG A 235 5.74 -1.59 -12.39
N VAL A 236 6.36 -1.99 -11.28
CA VAL A 236 6.04 -3.23 -10.57
C VAL A 236 5.34 -2.90 -9.25
N ALA A 237 4.10 -3.36 -9.13
CA ALA A 237 3.26 -3.26 -7.94
C ALA A 237 3.11 -4.62 -7.25
N GLY A 238 2.53 -4.62 -6.04
CA GLY A 238 2.10 -5.82 -5.35
C GLY A 238 0.64 -5.73 -4.89
N PHE A 239 -0.08 -6.84 -5.00
CA PHE A 239 -1.38 -7.04 -4.36
C PHE A 239 -1.34 -8.28 -3.45
N GLY A 240 -1.59 -8.11 -2.16
CA GLY A 240 -1.46 -9.16 -1.16
C GLY A 240 -2.75 -9.40 -0.39
N ALA A 241 -3.15 -10.65 -0.18
CA ALA A 241 -4.23 -11.00 0.75
C ALA A 241 -3.65 -11.69 1.99
N SER A 242 -4.02 -11.28 3.21
CA SER A 242 -3.55 -11.94 4.45
C SER A 242 -2.01 -12.03 4.51
N LEU A 243 -1.41 -13.22 4.67
CA LEU A 243 0.05 -13.42 4.57
C LEU A 243 0.66 -12.93 3.25
N GLY A 244 -0.15 -12.75 2.21
CA GLY A 244 0.27 -12.13 0.97
C GLY A 244 0.67 -10.66 1.14
N GLY A 245 -0.02 -9.91 2.02
CA GLY A 245 0.38 -8.56 2.39
C GLY A 245 1.71 -8.55 3.15
N GLU A 246 1.86 -9.47 4.10
CA GLU A 246 3.12 -9.68 4.83
C GLU A 246 4.27 -10.00 3.87
N THR A 247 4.04 -10.92 2.94
CA THR A 247 5.01 -11.35 1.93
C THR A 247 5.56 -10.17 1.15
N LEU A 248 4.68 -9.26 0.71
CA LEU A 248 5.08 -8.10 -0.09
C LEU A 248 5.85 -7.07 0.75
N LEU A 249 5.49 -6.90 2.03
CA LEU A 249 6.25 -6.05 2.96
C LEU A 249 7.64 -6.64 3.24
N LEU A 250 7.74 -7.96 3.45
CA LEU A 250 9.03 -8.66 3.60
C LEU A 250 9.87 -8.57 2.32
N GLN A 251 9.24 -8.62 1.15
CA GLN A 251 9.91 -8.38 -0.14
C GLN A 251 10.42 -6.93 -0.24
N ALA A 252 9.69 -5.97 0.32
CA ALA A 252 10.07 -4.55 0.38
C ALA A 252 11.14 -4.23 1.43
N GLY A 253 11.63 -5.21 2.20
CA GLY A 253 12.68 -5.00 3.21
C GLY A 253 12.21 -5.01 4.66
N ALA A 254 10.93 -5.30 4.93
CA ALA A 254 10.49 -5.50 6.30
C ALA A 254 11.23 -6.66 6.97
N GLN A 255 11.38 -6.58 8.29
CA GLN A 255 11.97 -7.65 9.08
C GLN A 255 10.90 -8.60 9.60
N LEU A 256 11.01 -9.90 9.34
CA LEU A 256 10.13 -10.93 9.86
C LEU A 256 10.48 -11.25 11.32
N THR A 257 9.48 -11.43 12.18
CA THR A 257 9.65 -11.99 13.53
C THR A 257 10.17 -13.43 13.44
N THR A 258 11.38 -13.67 13.96
CA THR A 258 12.06 -14.98 13.90
C THR A 258 12.11 -15.72 15.23
N THR A 259 11.67 -15.10 16.32
CA THR A 259 11.59 -15.77 17.64
C THR A 259 10.32 -15.40 18.40
N ILE A 260 9.91 -16.26 19.34
CA ILE A 260 8.84 -15.96 20.31
C ILE A 260 9.20 -14.73 21.19
N GLY A 261 10.50 -14.44 21.37
CA GLY A 261 10.99 -13.22 22.02
C GLY A 261 10.83 -11.94 21.18
N MET A 262 10.22 -12.03 20.00
CA MET A 262 10.01 -10.96 19.03
C MET A 262 11.30 -10.35 18.46
N SER A 263 12.36 -11.17 18.35
CA SER A 263 13.51 -10.81 17.49
C SER A 263 13.05 -10.83 16.04
N SER A 264 13.61 -9.95 15.21
CA SER A 264 13.26 -9.84 13.80
C SER A 264 14.49 -9.83 12.91
N LYS A 265 14.32 -10.27 11.66
CA LYS A 265 15.37 -10.30 10.65
C LYS A 265 14.83 -9.96 9.26
N GLN A 266 15.56 -9.13 8.53
CA GLN A 266 15.25 -8.83 7.13
C GLN A 266 15.38 -10.10 6.28
N VAL A 267 14.39 -10.38 5.45
CA VAL A 267 14.38 -11.57 4.59
C VAL A 267 15.07 -11.28 3.26
N ILE A 268 14.54 -10.33 2.49
CA ILE A 268 15.13 -9.80 1.25
C ILE A 268 14.81 -8.31 1.12
N VAL A 269 15.38 -7.66 0.10
CA VAL A 269 14.94 -6.33 -0.38
C VAL A 269 14.90 -6.40 -1.90
N ASP A 270 13.72 -6.23 -2.49
CA ASP A 270 13.54 -6.13 -3.92
C ASP A 270 13.11 -4.71 -4.31
N PRO A 271 14.04 -3.84 -4.75
CA PRO A 271 13.74 -2.43 -5.02
C PRO A 271 12.84 -2.23 -6.25
N ARG A 272 12.49 -3.29 -6.97
CA ARG A 272 11.56 -3.21 -8.10
C ARG A 272 10.13 -3.00 -7.63
N LEU A 273 9.74 -3.51 -6.46
CA LEU A 273 8.39 -3.34 -5.92
C LEU A 273 8.16 -1.88 -5.49
N LYS A 274 7.23 -1.20 -6.17
CA LYS A 274 7.01 0.26 -6.05
C LYS A 274 5.81 0.67 -5.21
N ALA A 275 4.83 -0.21 -5.03
CA ALA A 275 3.70 0.02 -4.13
C ALA A 275 3.02 -1.31 -3.78
N ILE A 276 2.35 -1.35 -2.64
CA ILE A 276 1.65 -2.54 -2.14
C ILE A 276 0.22 -2.15 -1.78
N ALA A 277 -0.76 -2.78 -2.42
CA ALA A 277 -2.14 -2.80 -1.95
C ALA A 277 -2.42 -4.14 -1.27
N SER A 278 -3.09 -4.14 -0.12
CA SER A 278 -3.37 -5.37 0.59
C SER A 278 -4.77 -5.44 1.18
N TYR A 279 -5.43 -6.56 0.94
CA TYR A 279 -6.70 -6.92 1.56
C TYR A 279 -6.47 -7.83 2.78
N VAL A 280 -7.12 -7.51 3.89
CA VAL A 280 -7.00 -8.17 5.22
C VAL A 280 -5.53 -8.50 5.57
N PRO A 281 -4.60 -7.54 5.48
CA PRO A 281 -3.17 -7.81 5.59
C PRO A 281 -2.81 -8.46 6.92
N TYR A 282 -2.01 -9.53 6.90
CA TYR A 282 -1.53 -10.16 8.12
C TYR A 282 -0.33 -9.40 8.69
N PHE A 283 -0.51 -8.82 9.88
CA PHE A 283 0.54 -8.14 10.63
C PHE A 283 0.88 -8.89 11.93
N GLY A 284 0.54 -10.18 12.00
CA GLY A 284 0.64 -10.96 13.23
C GLY A 284 -0.53 -10.71 14.17
N GLN A 285 -0.33 -11.10 15.43
CA GLN A 285 -1.25 -10.86 16.52
C GLN A 285 -0.68 -9.79 17.46
N THR A 286 -1.51 -9.12 18.24
CA THR A 286 -1.03 -8.04 19.15
C THR A 286 0.00 -8.50 20.17
N PHE A 287 0.03 -9.80 20.50
CA PHE A 287 1.01 -10.42 21.41
C PHE A 287 2.16 -11.14 20.69
N LEU A 288 2.07 -11.31 19.37
CA LEU A 288 3.12 -11.84 18.52
C LEU A 288 3.05 -11.14 17.15
N PRO A 289 3.64 -9.94 17.04
CA PRO A 289 3.60 -9.16 15.81
C PRO A 289 4.40 -9.85 14.69
N ALA A 290 4.01 -9.63 13.44
CA ALA A 290 4.71 -10.17 12.27
C ALA A 290 6.09 -9.52 12.07
N PHE A 291 6.25 -8.25 12.45
CA PHE A 291 7.43 -7.45 12.11
C PHE A 291 8.25 -7.05 13.33
N GLY A 292 8.65 -8.02 14.13
CA GLY A 292 9.39 -7.81 15.38
C GLY A 292 8.57 -7.12 16.46
N ARG A 293 9.24 -6.84 17.58
CA ARG A 293 8.62 -6.16 18.73
C ARG A 293 8.00 -4.83 18.31
N ASP A 294 6.73 -4.63 18.67
CA ASP A 294 5.95 -3.42 18.39
C ASP A 294 5.92 -3.03 16.90
N GLN A 295 6.07 -4.02 15.99
CA GLN A 295 6.15 -3.85 14.53
C GLN A 295 7.37 -3.06 14.03
N LYS A 296 8.41 -2.86 14.87
CA LYS A 296 9.63 -2.11 14.55
C LYS A 296 10.33 -2.56 13.25
N GLY A 297 10.15 -3.80 12.83
CA GLY A 297 10.69 -4.34 11.60
C GLY A 297 10.23 -3.61 10.33
N LEU A 298 9.25 -2.72 10.42
CA LEU A 298 8.75 -1.88 9.33
C LEU A 298 9.42 -0.50 9.23
N ASP A 299 10.20 -0.06 10.23
CA ASP A 299 10.74 1.32 10.31
C ASP A 299 11.57 1.74 9.08
N ALA A 300 12.15 0.78 8.34
CA ALA A 300 12.97 1.02 7.15
C ALA A 300 12.21 0.82 5.82
N VAL A 301 10.92 0.47 5.86
CA VAL A 301 10.13 0.21 4.66
C VAL A 301 9.65 1.53 4.08
N ALA A 302 10.13 1.84 2.87
CA ALA A 302 9.77 3.06 2.15
C ALA A 302 8.74 2.86 1.04
N VAL A 303 8.38 1.61 0.74
CA VAL A 303 7.40 1.31 -0.31
C VAL A 303 6.01 1.77 0.15
N PRO A 304 5.30 2.59 -0.65
CA PRO A 304 3.91 2.94 -0.40
C PRO A 304 3.04 1.74 -0.06
N PHE A 305 2.20 1.86 0.97
CA PHE A 305 1.36 0.75 1.43
C PHE A 305 -0.09 1.16 1.70
N LEU A 306 -1.03 0.47 1.05
CA LEU A 306 -2.45 0.51 1.35
C LEU A 306 -2.88 -0.79 2.04
N GLY A 307 -3.45 -0.68 3.24
CA GLY A 307 -4.13 -1.76 3.95
C GLY A 307 -5.64 -1.59 3.95
N ILE A 308 -6.37 -2.66 3.59
CA ILE A 308 -7.83 -2.75 3.64
C ILE A 308 -8.21 -3.86 4.62
N SER A 309 -8.48 -3.52 5.87
CA SER A 309 -8.80 -4.49 6.93
C SER A 309 -10.32 -4.71 7.09
N GLY A 310 -10.70 -5.74 7.84
CA GLY A 310 -12.07 -5.95 8.31
C GLY A 310 -12.20 -5.65 9.81
N PHE A 311 -13.25 -4.94 10.23
CA PHE A 311 -13.48 -4.71 11.67
C PHE A 311 -13.88 -5.97 12.44
N ALA A 312 -14.38 -7.00 11.75
CA ALA A 312 -14.72 -8.29 12.34
C ALA A 312 -13.63 -9.35 12.11
N ASP A 313 -12.47 -8.97 11.57
CA ASP A 313 -11.36 -9.88 11.33
C ASP A 313 -10.62 -10.22 12.64
N THR A 314 -10.71 -11.48 13.05
CA THR A 314 -10.00 -12.01 14.22
C THR A 314 -8.69 -12.71 13.89
N THR A 315 -8.45 -13.00 12.61
CA THR A 315 -7.25 -13.70 12.12
C THR A 315 -6.14 -12.71 11.80
N ALA A 316 -6.48 -11.58 11.17
CA ALA A 316 -5.60 -10.43 10.95
C ALA A 316 -6.24 -9.16 11.53
N PRO A 317 -6.20 -8.99 12.88
CA PRO A 317 -6.90 -7.89 13.53
C PRO A 317 -6.42 -6.52 13.04
N VAL A 318 -7.38 -5.62 12.77
CA VAL A 318 -7.10 -4.25 12.33
C VAL A 318 -6.19 -3.48 13.30
N VAL A 319 -6.21 -3.81 14.59
CA VAL A 319 -5.34 -3.18 15.60
C VAL A 319 -3.86 -3.47 15.33
N ALA A 320 -3.50 -4.73 15.08
CA ALA A 320 -2.12 -5.10 14.76
C ALA A 320 -1.66 -4.49 13.43
N THR A 321 -2.58 -4.39 12.46
CA THR A 321 -2.33 -3.70 11.18
C THR A 321 -2.07 -2.21 11.42
N ALA A 322 -2.92 -1.53 12.20
CA ALA A 322 -2.77 -0.11 12.51
C ALA A 322 -1.46 0.19 13.28
N GLU A 323 -1.04 -0.68 14.19
CA GLU A 323 0.26 -0.58 14.87
C GLU A 323 1.42 -0.62 13.87
N GLY A 324 1.35 -1.50 12.87
CA GLY A 324 2.40 -1.60 11.86
C GLY A 324 2.36 -0.49 10.82
N VAL A 325 1.19 -0.12 10.31
CA VAL A 325 1.05 0.98 9.34
C VAL A 325 1.58 2.29 9.93
N LYS A 326 1.40 2.56 11.23
CA LYS A 326 1.99 3.73 11.91
C LYS A 326 3.53 3.76 11.91
N ARG A 327 4.21 2.64 11.67
CA ARG A 327 5.68 2.57 11.54
C ARG A 327 6.17 3.01 10.17
N LEU A 328 5.32 2.93 9.15
CA LEU A 328 5.65 3.37 7.80
C LEU A 328 5.72 4.90 7.79
N THR A 329 6.81 5.45 7.27
CA THR A 329 7.03 6.91 7.23
C THR A 329 6.64 7.54 5.90
N HIS A 330 6.59 6.74 4.85
CA HIS A 330 6.22 7.12 3.50
C HIS A 330 4.70 7.01 3.31
N SER A 331 4.27 7.12 2.05
CA SER A 331 2.86 7.02 1.67
C SER A 331 2.20 5.77 2.26
N ARG A 332 1.13 5.95 3.02
CA ARG A 332 0.46 4.89 3.77
C ARG A 332 -1.01 5.19 3.97
N GLU A 333 -1.83 4.18 3.77
CA GLU A 333 -3.26 4.27 3.98
C GLU A 333 -3.73 3.00 4.68
N LEU A 334 -4.60 3.16 5.67
CA LEU A 334 -5.31 2.06 6.29
C LEU A 334 -6.77 2.42 6.38
N LEU A 335 -7.60 1.60 5.79
CA LEU A 335 -9.04 1.63 6.00
C LEU A 335 -9.55 0.29 6.53
N ALA A 336 -10.74 0.31 7.12
CA ALA A 336 -11.40 -0.89 7.59
C ALA A 336 -12.87 -0.94 7.17
N LEU A 337 -13.29 -2.12 6.74
CA LEU A 337 -14.64 -2.43 6.28
C LEU A 337 -15.48 -2.95 7.45
N MET A 338 -16.65 -2.34 7.67
CA MET A 338 -17.55 -2.71 8.76
C MET A 338 -18.17 -4.10 8.52
N GLY A 339 -18.10 -4.95 9.55
CA GLY A 339 -18.70 -6.29 9.52
C GLY A 339 -17.91 -7.33 8.71
N VAL A 340 -16.88 -6.93 7.98
CA VAL A 340 -16.03 -7.81 7.18
C VAL A 340 -15.06 -8.59 8.08
N GLY A 341 -15.00 -9.91 7.88
CA GLY A 341 -14.06 -10.83 8.51
C GLY A 341 -12.83 -11.11 7.63
N HIS A 342 -12.12 -12.22 7.88
CA HIS A 342 -10.86 -12.53 7.19
C HIS A 342 -10.99 -13.02 5.74
N TYR A 343 -12.17 -13.47 5.34
CA TYR A 343 -12.38 -13.99 3.99
C TYR A 343 -12.78 -12.88 3.03
N PHE A 344 -12.73 -13.16 1.73
CA PHE A 344 -13.14 -12.20 0.71
C PHE A 344 -14.63 -11.87 0.88
N ASP A 345 -14.94 -10.58 0.96
CA ASP A 345 -16.30 -10.07 1.06
C ASP A 345 -16.75 -9.51 -0.28
N TYR A 346 -17.58 -10.27 -1.00
CA TYR A 346 -18.10 -9.88 -2.31
C TYR A 346 -18.85 -8.54 -2.32
N PRO A 347 -19.71 -8.22 -1.32
CA PRO A 347 -20.33 -6.90 -1.24
C PRO A 347 -19.34 -5.74 -1.19
N SER A 348 -18.17 -5.93 -0.56
CA SER A 348 -17.11 -4.91 -0.47
C SER A 348 -16.15 -4.91 -1.66
N ALA A 349 -16.33 -5.77 -2.67
CA ALA A 349 -15.45 -5.82 -3.83
C ALA A 349 -15.30 -4.47 -4.56
N PRO A 350 -16.36 -3.65 -4.76
CA PRO A 350 -16.22 -2.32 -5.35
C PRO A 350 -15.24 -1.43 -4.57
N ASP A 351 -15.28 -1.44 -3.24
CA ASP A 351 -14.39 -0.69 -2.36
C ASP A 351 -12.95 -1.20 -2.47
N ILE A 352 -12.77 -2.52 -2.33
CA ILE A 352 -11.46 -3.19 -2.36
C ILE A 352 -10.71 -2.82 -3.64
N PHE A 353 -11.36 -2.94 -4.80
CA PHE A 353 -10.72 -2.65 -6.08
C PHE A 353 -10.59 -1.16 -6.36
N THR A 354 -11.56 -0.33 -5.96
CA THR A 354 -11.49 1.13 -6.18
C THR A 354 -10.31 1.74 -5.42
N TRP A 355 -10.20 1.46 -4.12
CA TRP A 355 -9.06 1.90 -3.31
C TRP A 355 -7.74 1.39 -3.87
N SER A 356 -7.65 0.09 -4.15
CA SER A 356 -6.41 -0.53 -4.62
C SER A 356 -5.95 0.06 -5.96
N LEU A 357 -6.85 0.22 -6.92
CA LEU A 357 -6.49 0.68 -8.27
C LEU A 357 -6.16 2.17 -8.30
N ILE A 358 -6.84 3.01 -7.52
CA ILE A 358 -6.49 4.44 -7.39
C ILE A 358 -5.12 4.56 -6.72
N PHE A 359 -4.88 3.83 -5.64
CA PHE A 359 -3.59 3.81 -4.95
C PHE A 359 -2.46 3.33 -5.86
N LEU A 360 -2.64 2.23 -6.59
CA LEU A 360 -1.64 1.72 -7.52
C LEU A 360 -1.41 2.69 -8.69
N ALA A 361 -2.45 3.32 -9.23
CA ALA A 361 -2.31 4.35 -10.25
C ALA A 361 -1.47 5.52 -9.74
N ALA A 362 -1.71 5.98 -8.51
CA ALA A 362 -0.94 7.03 -7.89
C ALA A 362 0.54 6.64 -7.78
N HIS A 363 0.86 5.52 -7.12
CA HIS A 363 2.24 5.18 -6.71
C HIS A 363 3.05 4.38 -7.73
N VAL A 364 2.42 3.72 -8.71
CA VAL A 364 3.12 2.87 -9.70
C VAL A 364 3.03 3.40 -11.12
N LEU A 365 1.94 4.09 -11.46
CA LEU A 365 1.81 4.74 -12.77
C LEU A 365 2.23 6.21 -12.74
N ASP A 366 2.60 6.73 -11.56
CA ASP A 366 2.89 8.14 -11.30
C ASP A 366 1.75 9.08 -11.74
N ASP A 367 0.51 8.61 -11.62
CA ASP A 367 -0.67 9.41 -11.97
C ASP A 367 -0.93 10.47 -10.88
N ARG A 368 -0.62 11.72 -11.23
CA ARG A 368 -0.80 12.88 -10.34
C ARG A 368 -2.26 13.14 -9.97
N ALA A 369 -3.22 12.83 -10.84
CA ALA A 369 -4.63 12.98 -10.50
C ALA A 369 -5.08 11.88 -9.54
N ALA A 370 -4.59 10.66 -9.72
CA ALA A 370 -4.80 9.57 -8.75
C ALA A 370 -4.13 9.88 -7.41
N ARG A 371 -2.97 10.55 -7.40
CA ARG A 371 -2.29 11.03 -6.18
C ARG A 371 -3.16 11.98 -5.37
N VAL A 372 -3.76 12.98 -6.02
CA VAL A 372 -4.71 13.89 -5.35
C VAL A 372 -5.96 13.14 -4.90
N ARG A 373 -6.47 12.21 -5.72
CA ARG A 373 -7.67 11.45 -5.38
C ARG A 373 -7.46 10.57 -4.15
N ILE A 374 -6.36 9.82 -4.06
CA ILE A 374 -6.09 8.96 -2.91
C ILE A 374 -5.86 9.78 -1.63
N ALA A 375 -5.22 10.96 -1.74
CA ALA A 375 -5.01 11.86 -0.62
C ALA A 375 -6.30 12.49 -0.06
N ARG A 376 -7.37 12.55 -0.87
CA ARG A 376 -8.64 13.23 -0.53
C ARG A 376 -9.78 12.29 -0.21
N MET A 377 -9.78 11.10 -0.82
CA MET A 377 -10.88 10.16 -0.64
C MET A 377 -10.87 9.57 0.77
N ILE A 378 -12.05 9.41 1.36
CA ILE A 378 -12.22 8.78 2.68
C ILE A 378 -13.16 7.57 2.64
N ALA A 379 -13.92 7.42 1.55
CA ALA A 379 -14.89 6.35 1.37
C ALA A 379 -15.24 6.13 -0.12
N VAL A 380 -15.72 4.94 -0.45
CA VAL A 380 -16.28 4.59 -1.77
C VAL A 380 -17.81 4.59 -1.71
N ARG A 381 -18.46 5.24 -2.68
CA ARG A 381 -19.92 5.44 -2.66
C ARG A 381 -20.67 4.16 -3.01
N GLY A 382 -21.62 3.76 -2.16
CA GLY A 382 -22.52 2.63 -2.46
C GLY A 382 -21.88 1.24 -2.36
N GLY A 383 -20.62 1.17 -1.90
CA GLY A 383 -19.95 -0.06 -1.49
C GLY A 383 -20.27 -0.47 -0.06
N GLY A 384 -19.37 -1.22 0.57
CA GLY A 384 -19.39 -1.49 2.01
C GLY A 384 -19.27 -0.20 2.85
N ASP A 385 -19.52 -0.26 4.17
CA ASP A 385 -19.18 0.86 5.07
C ASP A 385 -17.68 0.79 5.35
N ASP A 386 -16.91 1.48 4.50
CA ASP A 386 -15.47 1.64 4.58
C ASP A 386 -15.09 2.87 5.39
N ARG A 387 -14.07 2.73 6.24
CA ARG A 387 -13.63 3.80 7.14
C ARG A 387 -12.14 3.98 7.09
N LEU A 388 -11.70 5.12 6.58
CA LEU A 388 -10.31 5.55 6.67
C LEU A 388 -9.89 5.71 8.14
N LEU A 389 -8.79 5.05 8.50
CA LEU A 389 -8.24 5.03 9.86
C LEU A 389 -6.91 5.78 9.96
N LEU A 390 -6.04 5.59 8.96
CA LEU A 390 -4.75 6.23 8.83
C LEU A 390 -4.55 6.60 7.37
N ASP A 391 -3.95 7.76 7.13
CA ASP A 391 -3.62 8.23 5.79
C ASP A 391 -2.47 9.22 5.83
N TYR A 392 -1.57 9.06 4.88
CA TYR A 392 -0.65 10.07 4.44
C TYR A 392 -0.23 9.69 3.04
N THR A 393 -0.45 10.58 2.07
CA THR A 393 -0.01 10.40 0.70
C THR A 393 1.12 11.38 0.43
N GLU A 394 2.31 10.89 0.12
CA GLU A 394 3.42 11.78 -0.25
C GLU A 394 3.10 12.49 -1.57
N PRO A 395 3.38 13.79 -1.66
CA PRO A 395 3.12 14.53 -2.88
C PRO A 395 3.99 14.02 -4.05
N ALA A 396 3.50 14.19 -5.29
CA ALA A 396 4.19 13.70 -6.48
C ALA A 396 5.57 14.37 -6.70
N PRO A 397 6.50 13.75 -7.44
CA PRO A 397 7.79 14.37 -7.75
C PRO A 397 7.64 15.76 -8.36
N LEU A 398 8.58 16.67 -8.05
CA LEU A 398 8.51 18.08 -8.48
C LEU A 398 8.36 18.23 -10.01
N ALA A 399 7.38 19.00 -10.42
CA ALA A 399 7.27 19.52 -11.79
C ALA A 399 7.89 20.93 -11.91
N PRO A 400 8.13 21.43 -13.14
CA PRO A 400 8.65 22.78 -13.33
C PRO A 400 7.80 23.86 -12.64
N GLY A 401 8.45 24.68 -11.82
CA GLY A 401 7.79 25.75 -11.06
C GLY A 401 7.21 25.31 -9.71
N GLU A 402 7.38 24.04 -9.31
CA GLU A 402 7.01 23.52 -7.99
C GLU A 402 8.20 23.56 -7.02
N ARG A 403 7.90 23.56 -5.72
CA ARG A 403 8.84 23.31 -4.61
C ARG A 403 8.17 22.58 -3.46
N ASP A 404 8.98 21.89 -2.66
CA ASP A 404 8.51 21.19 -1.46
C ASP A 404 8.26 22.17 -0.31
N VAL A 405 7.17 21.98 0.42
CA VAL A 405 6.94 22.59 1.72
C VAL A 405 7.05 21.51 2.79
N ILE A 406 8.10 21.59 3.62
CA ILE A 406 8.48 20.54 4.55
C ILE A 406 8.12 20.95 5.98
N GLU A 407 7.48 20.05 6.72
CA GLU A 407 7.15 20.23 8.14
C GLU A 407 8.24 19.70 9.07
N TYR A 408 8.59 20.51 10.05
CA TYR A 408 9.48 20.19 11.15
C TYR A 408 8.75 20.37 12.49
N HIS A 409 9.05 19.51 13.47
CA HIS A 409 8.56 19.63 14.85
C HIS A 409 9.73 19.80 15.82
N ALA A 410 9.57 20.72 16.77
CA ALA A 410 10.47 20.93 17.88
C ALA A 410 9.83 20.45 19.19
N PRO A 411 10.18 19.25 19.70
CA PRO A 411 9.56 18.69 20.90
C PRO A 411 9.73 19.53 22.17
N SER A 412 10.80 20.32 22.25
CA SER A 412 11.07 21.20 23.40
C SER A 412 10.11 22.39 23.49
N LEU A 413 9.54 22.78 22.36
CA LEU A 413 8.56 23.88 22.25
C LEU A 413 7.14 23.35 22.02
N ASP A 414 7.02 22.11 21.55
CA ASP A 414 5.83 21.56 20.93
C ASP A 414 5.34 22.39 19.73
N HIS A 415 6.28 22.87 18.92
CA HIS A 415 6.01 23.74 17.77
C HIS A 415 6.25 23.03 16.46
N TYR A 416 5.39 23.33 15.49
CA TYR A 416 5.55 23.00 14.09
C TYR A 416 6.07 24.20 13.31
N PHE A 417 6.95 23.94 12.35
CA PHE A 417 7.51 24.91 11.43
C PHE A 417 7.46 24.35 10.01
N LEU A 418 7.06 25.19 9.06
CA LEU A 418 7.02 24.86 7.64
C LEU A 418 8.00 25.74 6.89
N THR A 419 8.74 25.16 5.96
CA THR A 419 9.55 25.95 5.04
C THR A 419 9.58 25.34 3.65
N ALA A 420 9.66 26.23 2.67
CA ALA A 420 9.90 25.90 1.27
C ALA A 420 11.23 26.49 0.77
N ASP A 421 12.03 27.08 1.66
CA ASP A 421 13.34 27.64 1.36
C ASP A 421 14.40 26.52 1.45
N PRO A 422 15.08 26.17 0.35
CA PRO A 422 16.09 25.11 0.35
C PRO A 422 17.24 25.34 1.35
N THR A 423 17.54 26.60 1.66
CA THR A 423 18.57 26.99 2.62
C THR A 423 18.12 26.72 4.05
N GLU A 424 16.88 27.07 4.40
CA GLU A 424 16.30 26.78 5.72
C GLU A 424 16.19 25.27 5.93
N ILE A 425 15.73 24.54 4.90
CA ILE A 425 15.67 23.07 4.89
C ILE A 425 17.07 22.49 5.15
N ALA A 426 18.10 22.93 4.43
CA ALA A 426 19.47 22.44 4.62
C ALA A 426 20.02 22.73 6.03
N VAL A 427 19.66 23.88 6.62
CA VAL A 427 20.07 24.25 7.99
C VAL A 427 19.40 23.35 9.03
N LEU A 428 18.12 23.04 8.87
CA LEU A 428 17.35 22.19 9.79
C LEU A 428 17.76 20.72 9.66
N ASP A 429 17.90 20.22 8.44
CA ASP A 429 18.36 18.85 8.18
C ASP A 429 19.81 18.63 8.62
N GLY A 430 20.65 19.66 8.49
CA GLY A 430 22.03 19.65 8.97
C GLY A 430 22.15 19.77 10.50
N ALA A 431 21.03 19.91 11.22
CA ALA A 431 20.97 20.13 12.66
C ALA A 431 21.83 21.31 13.16
N ILE A 432 22.04 22.32 12.31
CA ILE A 432 22.76 23.55 12.67
C ILE A 432 21.94 24.33 13.72
N ILE A 433 20.62 24.32 13.58
CA ILE A 433 19.68 24.72 14.63
C ILE A 433 19.15 23.43 15.27
N PRO A 434 19.69 23.01 16.43
CA PRO A 434 19.31 21.74 17.03
C PRO A 434 17.88 21.77 17.55
N GLY A 435 17.25 20.59 17.59
CA GLY A 435 15.95 20.39 18.23
C GLY A 435 14.75 20.35 17.29
N TRP A 436 14.95 20.54 15.98
CA TRP A 436 13.93 20.37 14.94
C TRP A 436 14.10 19.03 14.22
N ASN A 437 13.01 18.31 14.03
CA ASN A 437 13.01 17.04 13.29
C ASN A 437 11.94 17.10 12.20
N ARG A 438 12.24 16.58 11.00
CA ARG A 438 11.21 16.37 9.98
C ARG A 438 10.10 15.51 10.55
N THR A 439 8.84 15.90 10.33
CA THR A 439 7.69 15.11 10.80
C THR A 439 7.32 13.99 9.84
N GLY A 440 7.79 14.09 8.59
CA GLY A 440 7.40 13.22 7.49
C GLY A 440 6.15 13.70 6.74
N PHE A 441 5.51 14.79 7.17
CA PHE A 441 4.42 15.43 6.43
C PHE A 441 4.96 16.56 5.56
N GLU A 442 4.55 16.58 4.30
CA GLU A 442 4.88 17.61 3.32
C GLU A 442 3.75 17.79 2.30
N PHE A 443 3.80 18.89 1.56
CA PHE A 443 2.97 19.15 0.38
C PHE A 443 3.79 19.93 -0.67
N LYS A 444 3.35 19.94 -1.93
CA LYS A 444 3.98 20.78 -2.96
C LYS A 444 3.35 22.17 -2.95
N SER A 445 4.14 23.15 -3.37
CA SER A 445 3.70 24.52 -3.61
C SER A 445 4.29 25.03 -4.93
N TRP A 446 3.82 26.18 -5.41
CA TRP A 446 4.47 26.90 -6.50
C TRP A 446 5.63 27.76 -5.99
N THR A 447 6.69 27.91 -6.78
CA THR A 447 7.67 28.97 -6.50
C THR A 447 7.03 30.33 -6.77
N VAL A 448 7.41 31.37 -6.01
CA VAL A 448 6.88 32.73 -6.20
C VAL A 448 7.21 33.25 -7.61
N GLU A 449 8.37 32.88 -8.14
CA GLU A 449 8.87 33.27 -9.46
C GLU A 449 8.09 32.61 -10.62
N SER A 450 7.36 31.53 -10.35
CA SER A 450 6.56 30.82 -11.36
C SER A 450 5.37 31.65 -11.85
N GLY A 451 4.93 32.65 -11.06
CA GLY A 451 3.71 33.43 -11.33
C GLY A 451 2.41 32.63 -11.20
N ARG A 452 2.45 31.41 -10.65
CA ARG A 452 1.28 30.56 -10.37
C ARG A 452 0.91 30.67 -8.89
N GLY A 453 -0.37 30.51 -8.59
CA GLY A 453 -0.90 30.66 -7.24
C GLY A 453 -0.81 32.10 -6.70
N ILE A 454 -1.18 32.26 -5.44
CA ILE A 454 -1.11 33.49 -4.67
C ILE A 454 0.10 33.38 -3.73
N PRO A 455 1.05 34.34 -3.74
CA PRO A 455 2.20 34.29 -2.84
C PRO A 455 1.80 34.30 -1.36
N THR A 456 2.30 33.33 -0.60
CA THR A 456 2.07 33.15 0.83
C THR A 456 2.88 34.15 1.64
N CYS A 457 2.20 35.01 2.39
CA CYS A 457 2.83 35.90 3.36
C CYS A 457 3.28 35.12 4.60
N ARG A 458 4.57 35.18 4.94
CA ARG A 458 5.14 34.65 6.17
C ARG A 458 5.34 35.76 7.19
N PHE A 459 4.90 35.50 8.42
CA PHE A 459 5.15 36.35 9.58
C PHE A 459 5.77 35.54 10.71
N PHE A 460 6.57 36.21 11.53
CA PHE A 460 6.98 35.73 12.85
C PHE A 460 6.48 36.72 13.90
N GLY A 461 6.09 36.25 15.09
CA GLY A 461 5.65 37.16 16.14
C GLY A 461 6.79 38.06 16.61
N THR A 462 6.53 39.36 16.70
CA THR A 462 7.54 40.38 17.00
C THR A 462 8.21 40.07 18.34
N PRO A 463 9.54 39.87 18.41
CA PRO A 463 10.23 39.51 19.65
C PRO A 463 9.89 40.45 20.81
N GLY A 464 9.51 39.88 21.95
CA GLY A 464 9.14 40.61 23.17
C GLY A 464 7.70 41.12 23.24
N VAL A 465 6.91 41.00 22.17
CA VAL A 465 5.51 41.47 22.14
C VAL A 465 4.57 40.44 21.52
N GLY A 466 4.95 39.83 20.40
CA GLY A 466 4.20 38.81 19.67
C GLY A 466 4.41 37.38 20.17
N PRO A 467 3.64 36.42 19.66
CA PRO A 467 3.79 35.00 19.98
C PRO A 467 5.07 34.41 19.35
N ASN A 468 5.65 33.37 19.97
CA ASN A 468 6.88 32.74 19.45
C ASN A 468 6.59 31.73 18.33
N THR A 469 5.98 32.17 17.23
CA THR A 469 5.56 31.29 16.14
C THR A 469 5.60 31.97 14.78
N HIS A 470 5.69 31.13 13.75
CA HIS A 470 5.42 31.53 12.39
C HIS A 470 3.92 31.47 12.08
N PHE A 471 3.49 32.30 11.14
CA PHE A 471 2.15 32.31 10.59
C PHE A 471 2.20 32.48 9.06
N TYR A 472 1.35 31.74 8.35
CA TYR A 472 1.30 31.68 6.89
C TYR A 472 -0.11 31.95 6.38
N SER A 473 -0.24 32.78 5.35
CA SER A 473 -1.52 33.05 4.69
C SER A 473 -1.37 33.45 3.23
N ILE A 474 -2.38 33.12 2.43
CA ILE A 474 -2.59 33.67 1.08
C ILE A 474 -3.78 34.64 1.02
N ASP A 475 -4.51 34.83 2.13
CA ASP A 475 -5.64 35.76 2.17
C ASP A 475 -5.10 37.20 2.26
N PRO A 476 -5.37 38.05 1.24
CA PRO A 476 -4.86 39.43 1.23
C PRO A 476 -5.38 40.27 2.40
N VAL A 477 -6.57 39.99 2.94
CA VAL A 477 -7.13 40.69 4.10
C VAL A 477 -6.39 40.28 5.37
N GLU A 478 -6.15 38.98 5.57
CA GLU A 478 -5.38 38.45 6.70
C GLU A 478 -3.93 38.96 6.66
N CYS A 479 -3.27 38.89 5.50
CA CYS A 479 -1.92 39.44 5.32
C CYS A 479 -1.86 40.94 5.62
N ALA A 480 -2.83 41.73 5.16
CA ALA A 480 -2.86 43.17 5.43
C ALA A 480 -3.09 43.48 6.92
N ALA A 481 -3.97 42.74 7.59
CA ALA A 481 -4.25 42.89 9.01
C ALA A 481 -3.02 42.56 9.87
N LEU A 482 -2.33 41.45 9.58
CA LEU A 482 -1.10 41.06 10.28
C LEU A 482 0.02 42.08 10.05
N ARG A 483 0.15 42.60 8.84
CA ARG A 483 1.15 43.62 8.51
C ARG A 483 0.92 44.96 9.21
N GLY A 484 -0.33 45.27 9.56
CA GLY A 484 -0.69 46.46 10.34
C GLY A 484 -0.57 46.28 11.86
N SER A 485 -0.29 45.07 12.34
CA SER A 485 -0.25 44.73 13.76
C SER A 485 1.17 44.81 14.35
N PRO A 486 1.38 45.46 15.52
CA PRO A 486 2.70 45.49 16.15
C PRO A 486 3.16 44.12 16.68
N TYR A 487 2.23 43.17 16.81
CA TYR A 487 2.51 41.81 17.29
C TYR A 487 3.19 40.92 16.25
N TRP A 488 3.23 41.32 14.98
CA TRP A 488 3.73 40.49 13.89
C TRP A 488 4.79 41.23 13.07
N THR A 489 5.86 40.52 12.73
CA THR A 489 6.93 40.97 11.84
C THR A 489 6.80 40.24 10.51
N PHE A 490 6.66 40.98 9.41
CA PHE A 490 6.61 40.40 8.06
C PHE A 490 7.99 39.93 7.63
N GLU A 491 8.11 38.66 7.26
CA GLU A 491 9.40 38.06 6.88
C GLU A 491 9.54 37.89 5.37
N GLY A 492 8.44 37.85 4.62
CA GLY A 492 8.49 37.79 3.16
C GLY A 492 7.35 36.99 2.52
N LEU A 493 7.51 36.74 1.23
CA LEU A 493 6.68 35.83 0.44
C LEU A 493 7.49 34.56 0.18
N THR A 494 7.05 33.40 0.68
CA THR A 494 7.93 32.22 0.81
C THR A 494 7.65 31.10 -0.20
N PHE A 495 6.41 30.97 -0.63
CA PHE A 495 5.93 30.08 -1.68
C PHE A 495 4.61 30.63 -2.21
N ALA A 496 3.94 29.96 -3.15
CA ALA A 496 2.63 30.37 -3.64
C ALA A 496 1.67 29.17 -3.76
N GLU A 497 0.39 29.42 -3.49
CA GLU A 497 -0.66 28.39 -3.47
C GLU A 497 -1.94 28.83 -4.16
N ASP A 498 -2.71 27.87 -4.66
CA ASP A 498 -4.07 28.16 -5.13
C ASP A 498 -5.01 28.33 -3.93
N ALA A 499 -5.97 29.26 -4.02
CA ALA A 499 -6.95 29.49 -2.95
C ALA A 499 -8.12 28.50 -3.05
N PRO A 500 -8.62 27.98 -1.91
CA PRO A 500 -9.85 27.19 -1.90
C PRO A 500 -11.07 28.05 -2.25
N VAL A 501 -12.03 27.44 -2.93
CA VAL A 501 -13.31 28.06 -3.26
C VAL A 501 -14.39 27.40 -2.39
N LEU A 502 -14.99 28.19 -1.50
CA LEU A 502 -15.98 27.70 -0.53
C LEU A 502 -15.47 26.52 0.34
N GLY A 503 -14.16 26.51 0.61
CA GLY A 503 -13.49 25.47 1.42
C GLY A 503 -13.05 24.23 0.65
N ASP A 504 -13.29 24.17 -0.66
CA ASP A 504 -12.89 23.05 -1.52
C ASP A 504 -11.76 23.44 -2.50
N CYS A 505 -11.01 22.44 -2.93
CA CYS A 505 -9.96 22.55 -3.94
C CYS A 505 -10.38 21.90 -5.25
N ALA A 506 -9.88 22.45 -6.36
CA ALA A 506 -10.02 21.82 -7.68
C ALA A 506 -9.57 20.35 -7.63
N ALA A 507 -10.17 19.49 -8.46
CA ALA A 507 -9.96 18.03 -8.41
C ALA A 507 -8.50 17.59 -8.65
N ASP A 508 -7.65 18.47 -9.17
CA ASP A 508 -6.22 18.29 -9.41
C ASP A 508 -5.34 18.99 -8.35
N ARG A 509 -5.92 19.34 -7.19
CA ARG A 509 -5.23 19.93 -6.04
C ARG A 509 -5.55 19.20 -4.74
N ALA A 510 -4.54 19.08 -3.88
CA ALA A 510 -4.67 18.56 -2.53
C ALA A 510 -5.04 19.69 -1.55
N PRO A 511 -6.11 19.54 -0.74
CA PRO A 511 -6.44 20.52 0.28
C PRO A 511 -5.42 20.48 1.41
N VAL A 512 -4.94 21.66 1.83
CA VAL A 512 -4.11 21.82 3.02
C VAL A 512 -4.93 22.49 4.11
N VAL A 513 -5.17 21.76 5.20
CA VAL A 513 -5.95 22.19 6.35
C VAL A 513 -5.05 22.88 7.37
N ARG A 514 -5.43 24.08 7.79
CA ARG A 514 -4.77 24.81 8.89
C ARG A 514 -5.38 24.42 10.23
N LEU A 515 -4.52 24.11 11.20
CA LEU A 515 -4.89 23.85 12.58
C LEU A 515 -4.19 24.83 13.51
N TYR A 516 -4.90 25.26 14.56
CA TYR A 516 -4.38 26.13 15.60
C TYR A 516 -4.32 25.36 16.93
N ASN A 517 -3.19 25.43 17.63
CA ASN A 517 -2.97 24.72 18.89
C ASN A 517 -3.80 25.26 20.07
N ASN A 518 -4.73 26.21 19.84
CA ASN A 518 -5.54 26.82 20.89
C ASN A 518 -4.74 27.47 22.04
N GLY A 519 -3.49 27.89 21.76
CA GLY A 519 -2.57 28.44 22.76
C GLY A 519 -2.06 27.41 23.78
N MET A 520 -2.25 26.12 23.52
CA MET A 520 -1.70 25.04 24.35
C MET A 520 -0.16 25.17 24.44
N GLY A 521 0.41 24.83 25.59
CA GLY A 521 1.84 25.04 25.85
C GLY A 521 2.22 26.50 26.18
N GLY A 522 1.25 27.42 26.25
CA GLY A 522 1.46 28.81 26.67
C GLY A 522 1.87 29.75 25.54
N THR A 523 1.91 29.27 24.30
CA THR A 523 2.16 30.10 23.12
C THR A 523 1.41 29.52 21.90
N ALA A 524 1.03 30.39 20.98
CA ALA A 524 0.29 30.00 19.78
C ALA A 524 1.20 29.25 18.81
N ASN A 525 0.68 28.25 18.11
CA ASN A 525 1.33 27.62 16.96
C ASN A 525 0.28 27.07 16.00
N HIS A 526 0.64 27.04 14.71
CA HIS A 526 -0.22 26.53 13.64
C HIS A 526 0.46 25.37 12.93
N ARG A 527 -0.35 24.41 12.48
CA ARG A 527 0.06 23.23 11.71
C ARG A 527 -0.73 23.16 10.40
N PHE A 528 -0.15 22.63 9.33
CA PHE A 528 -0.78 22.58 8.02
C PHE A 528 -0.64 21.17 7.45
N LEU A 529 -1.77 20.51 7.19
CA LEU A 529 -1.82 19.08 6.89
C LEU A 529 -2.70 18.78 5.68
N THR A 530 -2.28 17.80 4.89
CA THR A 530 -3.10 17.14 3.87
C THR A 530 -3.80 15.89 4.41
N SER A 531 -3.27 15.28 5.48
CA SER A 531 -3.78 14.04 6.08
C SER A 531 -5.04 14.26 6.91
N HIS A 532 -6.07 13.44 6.66
CA HIS A 532 -7.34 13.44 7.37
C HIS A 532 -7.21 12.86 8.79
N SER A 533 -6.51 11.74 8.92
CA SER A 533 -6.29 11.04 10.19
C SER A 533 -5.41 11.84 11.14
N GLU A 534 -4.35 12.48 10.62
CA GLU A 534 -3.50 13.35 11.44
C GLU A 534 -4.25 14.63 11.87
N THR A 535 -5.03 15.24 10.95
CA THR A 535 -5.93 16.35 11.29
C THR A 535 -6.91 15.96 12.39
N THR A 536 -7.49 14.76 12.31
CA THR A 536 -8.41 14.23 13.33
C THR A 536 -7.69 13.97 14.66
N ALA A 537 -6.46 13.44 14.63
CA ALA A 537 -5.65 13.20 15.82
C ALA A 537 -5.31 14.51 16.55
N MET A 538 -4.92 15.56 15.80
CA MET A 538 -4.65 16.88 16.35
C MET A 538 -5.90 17.50 16.99
N TRP A 539 -7.05 17.40 16.35
CA TRP A 539 -8.30 17.88 16.94
C TRP A 539 -8.66 17.14 18.22
N LEU A 540 -8.49 15.81 18.26
CA LEU A 540 -8.68 15.02 19.49
C LEU A 540 -7.68 15.42 20.59
N ALA A 541 -6.50 15.90 20.22
CA ALA A 541 -5.50 16.45 21.15
C ALA A 541 -5.80 17.89 21.60
N GLY A 542 -6.90 18.51 21.15
CA GLY A 542 -7.34 19.84 21.57
C GLY A 542 -7.04 20.98 20.60
N TRP A 543 -6.50 20.67 19.41
CA TRP A 543 -6.30 21.66 18.36
C TRP A 543 -7.64 22.09 17.73
N VAL A 544 -7.70 23.35 17.28
CA VAL A 544 -8.83 23.91 16.54
C VAL A 544 -8.55 23.76 15.05
N ILE A 545 -9.51 23.19 14.31
CA ILE A 545 -9.43 23.12 12.85
C ILE A 545 -9.98 24.42 12.27
N GLU A 546 -9.14 25.15 11.54
CA GLU A 546 -9.51 26.43 10.91
C GLU A 546 -10.01 26.24 9.45
N GLY A 547 -9.79 25.05 8.88
CA GLY A 547 -10.29 24.65 7.55
C GLY A 547 -9.21 24.61 6.48
N THR A 548 -9.62 24.31 5.25
CA THR A 548 -8.72 24.34 4.07
C THR A 548 -8.31 25.77 3.79
N VAL A 549 -7.00 26.04 3.74
CA VAL A 549 -6.45 27.38 3.47
C VAL A 549 -5.60 27.43 2.21
N PHE A 550 -5.03 26.29 1.78
CA PHE A 550 -4.27 26.17 0.54
C PHE A 550 -4.80 25.01 -0.31
N CYS A 551 -4.64 25.12 -1.61
CA CYS A 551 -4.84 24.05 -2.58
C CYS A 551 -3.51 23.74 -3.26
N ALA A 552 -2.82 22.74 -2.71
CA ALA A 552 -1.49 22.33 -3.11
C ALA A 552 -1.50 21.56 -4.45
N PRO A 553 -0.50 21.77 -5.34
CA PRO A 553 -0.26 20.84 -6.44
C PRO A 553 -0.06 19.37 -5.96
N PRO A 554 -0.30 18.38 -6.83
CA PRO A 554 -0.26 16.96 -6.50
C PRO A 554 1.05 16.45 -5.92
#